data_AF-A0A2V9D5Y9-F1
#
_entry.id   AF-A0A2V9D5Y9-F1
#
_cell.length_a   1.000
_cell.length_b   1.000
_cell.length_c   1.000
_cell.angle_alpha   90.00
_cell.angle_beta   90.00
_cell.angle_gamma   90.00
#
_symmetry.space_group_name_H-M   'P 1'
#
loop_
_entity.id
_entity.type
_entity.pdbx_description
1 polymer ?
#
loop_
_entity_poly.entity_id
_entity_poly.type
_entity_poly.pdbx_seq_one_letter_code
_entity_poly.pdbx_strand_id
1 'polypeptide(L)'
;MKVRSRRIIVDAISMAIIFLLGVASANCQAAPEDKPQMADEIFKNVQVLRGLTVDEFMGTMGFIAASLSMNCIDCHTTEAASDVTKYAVDTPTKQTARKMILMVKSINAANFGGKQIVTCYSCHRSGNAPKNIPSLAEQYGTPPPEDPNEVEIVGESRPGVPSADQVLDRYIQSIGGAAQVAKLTSFVAKGTYEGFDTGEEPAPVEVYAKAPNQLTTIVHIPQGDSIRTYDGRTGWTTSTGTLLPVPFLMLAGGNLGGAKLDAELCFPAQIKQTLSEWRTGFPTTVIDEKEVDVVQGTSAAKTPVKLYFDKKSGLLVRLVRYTNTAIGTNPAQIDYADYRDVGGVKMPFHWTVTWTDGRSTTELSSVQPNVPIEASRFAKPAPATRKPGTP
;
A
#
# COMPACT_ATOMS: atom_id res chain seq x y z
N MET A 1 69.87 -69.04 -16.54
CA MET A 1 70.05 -67.57 -16.40
C MET A 1 68.95 -67.02 -15.48
N LYS A 2 69.35 -66.09 -14.61
CA LYS A 2 68.65 -65.39 -13.49
C LYS A 2 67.19 -64.96 -13.80
N VAL A 3 66.23 -64.69 -12.90
CA VAL A 3 65.89 -64.90 -11.46
C VAL A 3 64.58 -64.09 -11.25
N ARG A 4 63.61 -64.63 -10.46
CA ARG A 4 62.50 -63.99 -9.66
C ARG A 4 61.44 -63.09 -10.36
N SER A 5 60.13 -63.33 -10.16
CA SER A 5 59.26 -62.95 -9.00
C SER A 5 59.20 -61.42 -8.78
N ARG A 6 58.07 -60.71 -8.68
CA ARG A 6 56.81 -60.98 -7.96
C ARG A 6 55.81 -59.80 -8.22
N ARG A 7 54.50 -60.12 -8.33
CA ARG A 7 53.33 -59.46 -7.67
C ARG A 7 52.95 -58.00 -8.06
N ILE A 8 51.73 -57.79 -8.63
CA ILE A 8 50.43 -57.40 -7.97
C ILE A 8 50.33 -55.85 -7.85
N ILE A 9 49.27 -55.10 -8.18
CA ILE A 9 47.83 -55.32 -8.39
C ILE A 9 47.25 -54.11 -9.16
N VAL A 10 46.25 -54.39 -10.01
CA VAL A 10 45.05 -53.61 -10.42
C VAL A 10 45.14 -52.08 -10.51
N ASP A 11 44.85 -51.56 -11.70
CA ASP A 11 43.96 -50.40 -11.89
C ASP A 11 43.17 -50.55 -13.20
N ALA A 12 41.85 -50.60 -13.08
CA ALA A 12 40.89 -50.67 -14.18
C ALA A 12 40.17 -49.33 -14.28
N ILE A 13 40.32 -48.59 -15.39
CA ILE A 13 39.51 -47.40 -15.69
C ILE A 13 39.23 -47.32 -17.20
N SER A 14 37.96 -47.05 -17.50
CA SER A 14 37.41 -46.34 -18.67
C SER A 14 36.79 -47.18 -19.77
N MET A 15 35.51 -47.51 -19.60
CA MET A 15 34.58 -47.64 -20.72
C MET A 15 33.45 -46.63 -20.51
N ALA A 16 33.46 -45.57 -21.31
CA ALA A 16 32.42 -44.55 -21.34
C ALA A 16 31.20 -45.09 -22.09
N ILE A 17 30.06 -45.20 -21.41
CA ILE A 17 28.74 -45.39 -22.01
C ILE A 17 27.93 -44.13 -21.73
N ILE A 18 27.57 -43.44 -22.81
CA ILE A 18 26.76 -42.23 -22.85
C ILE A 18 25.31 -42.62 -22.52
N PHE A 19 24.81 -42.21 -21.36
CA PHE A 19 23.38 -42.22 -21.04
C PHE A 19 22.77 -40.87 -21.45
N LEU A 20 21.96 -40.89 -22.51
CA LEU A 20 21.05 -39.81 -22.86
C LEU A 20 19.86 -39.83 -21.88
N LEU A 21 19.95 -39.04 -20.81
CA LEU A 21 18.81 -38.66 -19.99
C LEU A 21 18.10 -37.47 -20.66
N GLY A 22 16.97 -37.76 -21.29
CA GLY A 22 16.02 -36.74 -21.73
C GLY A 22 15.44 -36.03 -20.52
N VAL A 23 15.99 -34.86 -20.18
CA VAL A 23 15.33 -33.92 -19.29
C VAL A 23 14.13 -33.37 -20.06
N ALA A 24 12.94 -33.88 -19.76
CA ALA A 24 11.71 -33.22 -20.15
C ALA A 24 11.68 -31.87 -19.41
N SER A 25 12.12 -30.82 -20.08
CA SER A 25 11.83 -29.45 -19.68
C SER A 25 10.31 -29.31 -19.70
N ALA A 26 9.70 -29.42 -18.53
CA ALA A 26 8.36 -28.92 -18.33
C ALA A 26 8.44 -27.42 -18.60
N ASN A 27 8.09 -27.00 -19.81
CA ASN A 27 7.68 -25.64 -20.08
C ASN A 27 6.45 -25.41 -19.19
N CYS A 28 6.65 -24.90 -17.98
CA CYS A 28 5.64 -24.08 -17.34
C CYS A 28 5.38 -22.93 -18.33
N GLN A 29 4.36 -23.10 -19.17
CA GLN A 29 3.76 -21.97 -19.85
C GLN A 29 3.39 -21.01 -18.72
N ALA A 30 4.09 -19.87 -18.65
CA ALA A 30 3.69 -18.79 -17.77
C ALA A 30 2.22 -18.52 -18.06
N ALA A 31 1.37 -18.58 -17.04
CA ALA A 31 -0.02 -18.18 -17.17
C ALA A 31 -0.08 -16.79 -17.83
N PRO A 32 -1.05 -16.51 -18.72
CA PRO A 32 -1.20 -15.19 -19.30
C PRO A 32 -1.17 -14.13 -18.20
N GLU A 33 -0.24 -13.18 -18.30
CA GLU A 33 -0.15 -12.10 -17.34
C GLU A 33 -1.39 -11.22 -17.50
N ASP A 34 -2.25 -11.21 -16.48
CA ASP A 34 -3.43 -10.34 -16.46
C ASP A 34 -2.96 -8.89 -16.60
N LYS A 35 -3.56 -8.15 -17.53
CA LYS A 35 -3.30 -6.72 -17.70
C LYS A 35 -4.27 -5.90 -16.84
N PRO A 36 -3.82 -4.80 -16.22
CA PRO A 36 -4.73 -3.87 -15.55
C PRO A 36 -5.80 -3.39 -16.53
N GLN A 37 -7.05 -3.33 -16.09
CA GLN A 37 -8.16 -2.85 -16.93
C GLN A 37 -8.07 -1.35 -17.12
N MET A 38 -8.32 -0.86 -18.33
CA MET A 38 -8.27 0.56 -18.65
C MET A 38 -9.59 1.25 -18.31
N ALA A 39 -9.52 2.42 -17.70
CA ALA A 39 -10.69 3.16 -17.25
C ALA A 39 -11.59 3.58 -18.41
N ASP A 40 -11.04 3.91 -19.59
CA ASP A 40 -11.82 4.31 -20.76
C ASP A 40 -12.39 3.15 -21.59
N GLU A 41 -12.03 1.91 -21.25
CA GLU A 41 -12.68 0.69 -21.75
C GLU A 41 -13.87 0.30 -20.86
N ILE A 42 -13.74 0.52 -19.55
CA ILE A 42 -14.71 0.10 -18.54
C ILE A 42 -15.78 1.17 -18.28
N PHE A 43 -15.37 2.43 -18.10
CA PHE A 43 -16.27 3.54 -17.80
C PHE A 43 -16.64 4.33 -19.06
N LYS A 44 -17.90 4.74 -19.14
CA LYS A 44 -18.40 5.56 -20.25
C LYS A 44 -18.15 7.05 -19.98
N ASN A 45 -17.93 7.80 -21.06
CA ASN A 45 -17.74 9.26 -21.04
C ASN A 45 -16.52 9.75 -20.21
N VAL A 46 -15.41 8.97 -20.25
CA VAL A 46 -14.09 9.40 -19.78
C VAL A 46 -13.45 10.31 -20.84
N GLN A 47 -13.08 11.53 -20.44
CA GLN A 47 -12.57 12.56 -21.36
C GLN A 47 -11.15 13.04 -21.00
N VAL A 48 -11.00 13.81 -19.91
CA VAL A 48 -9.71 14.45 -19.54
C VAL A 48 -8.79 13.56 -18.69
N LEU A 49 -9.25 12.36 -18.35
CA LEU A 49 -8.56 11.34 -17.54
C LEU A 49 -8.47 9.98 -18.27
N ARG A 50 -8.43 9.99 -19.61
CA ARG A 50 -8.24 8.77 -20.41
C ARG A 50 -6.83 8.21 -20.24
N GLY A 51 -6.66 6.91 -20.52
CA GLY A 51 -5.37 6.23 -20.43
C GLY A 51 -4.93 5.87 -19.01
N LEU A 52 -5.78 6.11 -18.00
CA LEU A 52 -5.59 5.59 -16.65
C LEU A 52 -6.12 4.16 -16.57
N THR A 53 -5.50 3.34 -15.73
CA THR A 53 -6.13 2.09 -15.28
C THR A 53 -7.36 2.39 -14.41
N VAL A 54 -8.25 1.41 -14.23
CA VAL A 54 -9.41 1.56 -13.33
C VAL A 54 -8.97 1.97 -11.92
N ASP A 55 -7.89 1.37 -11.41
CA ASP A 55 -7.36 1.65 -10.07
C ASP A 55 -6.85 3.11 -9.95
N GLU A 56 -6.03 3.57 -10.91
CA GLU A 56 -5.54 4.96 -10.93
C GLU A 56 -6.67 5.98 -11.13
N PHE A 57 -7.68 5.62 -11.94
CA PHE A 57 -8.86 6.45 -12.14
C PHE A 57 -9.66 6.61 -10.84
N MET A 58 -9.91 5.52 -10.13
CA MET A 58 -10.61 5.56 -8.84
C MET A 58 -9.80 6.31 -7.77
N GLY A 59 -8.49 6.08 -7.71
CA GLY A 59 -7.61 6.86 -6.84
C GLY A 59 -7.63 8.36 -7.16
N THR A 60 -7.71 8.72 -8.45
CA THR A 60 -7.87 10.12 -8.89
C THR A 60 -9.22 10.71 -8.44
N MET A 61 -10.31 9.95 -8.51
CA MET A 61 -11.62 10.40 -8.02
C MET A 61 -11.62 10.60 -6.49
N GLY A 62 -11.01 9.68 -5.74
CA GLY A 62 -10.81 9.83 -4.29
C GLY A 62 -10.03 11.09 -3.92
N PHE A 63 -8.98 11.42 -4.70
CA PHE A 63 -8.24 12.68 -4.50
C PHE A 63 -9.12 13.93 -4.68
N ILE A 64 -9.97 13.94 -5.71
CA ILE A 64 -10.89 15.05 -5.97
C ILE A 64 -11.89 15.18 -4.82
N ALA A 65 -12.52 14.07 -4.42
CA ALA A 65 -13.47 14.01 -3.31
C ALA A 65 -12.86 14.58 -2.02
N ALA A 66 -11.69 14.09 -1.63
CA ALA A 66 -10.96 14.57 -0.45
C ALA A 66 -10.56 16.05 -0.56
N SER A 67 -10.16 16.51 -1.75
CA SER A 67 -9.75 17.91 -1.96
C SER A 67 -10.90 18.90 -1.83
N LEU A 68 -12.12 18.49 -2.20
CA LEU A 68 -13.30 19.34 -2.30
C LEU A 68 -14.31 19.14 -1.14
N SER A 69 -14.08 18.17 -0.25
CA SER A 69 -15.06 17.70 0.74
C SER A 69 -16.40 17.33 0.10
N MET A 70 -16.34 16.64 -1.03
CA MET A 70 -17.49 16.15 -1.79
C MET A 70 -17.45 14.63 -1.88
N ASN A 71 -18.62 14.02 -2.06
CA ASN A 71 -18.77 12.59 -2.36
C ASN A 71 -19.05 12.37 -3.87
N CYS A 72 -19.20 11.10 -4.26
CA CYS A 72 -19.45 10.72 -5.65
C CYS A 72 -20.70 11.37 -6.26
N ILE A 73 -21.82 11.41 -5.51
CA ILE A 73 -23.13 11.88 -6.01
C ILE A 73 -23.30 13.41 -5.92
N ASP A 74 -22.36 14.13 -5.32
CA ASP A 74 -22.31 15.61 -5.41
C ASP A 74 -21.88 16.05 -6.83
N CYS A 75 -21.04 15.25 -7.48
CA CYS A 75 -20.56 15.48 -8.84
C CYS A 75 -21.33 14.66 -9.88
N HIS A 76 -21.69 13.43 -9.55
CA HIS A 76 -22.48 12.53 -10.39
C HIS A 76 -23.96 12.61 -10.03
N THR A 77 -24.83 11.84 -10.69
CA THR A 77 -26.25 11.84 -10.35
C THR A 77 -26.53 10.89 -9.18
N THR A 78 -27.62 11.09 -8.44
CA THR A 78 -27.96 10.23 -7.29
C THR A 78 -28.20 8.78 -7.71
N GLU A 79 -28.69 8.55 -8.93
CA GLU A 79 -28.87 7.22 -9.51
C GLU A 79 -27.53 6.49 -9.73
N ALA A 80 -26.40 7.20 -9.76
CA ALA A 80 -25.08 6.59 -9.85
C ALA A 80 -24.72 5.75 -8.62
N ALA A 81 -25.39 5.97 -7.48
CA ALA A 81 -25.24 5.12 -6.29
C ALA A 81 -25.75 3.69 -6.50
N SER A 82 -26.66 3.46 -7.45
CA SER A 82 -27.26 2.14 -7.70
C SER A 82 -27.07 1.63 -9.14
N ASP A 83 -26.77 2.50 -10.09
CA ASP A 83 -26.49 2.16 -11.49
C ASP A 83 -25.19 2.84 -11.95
N VAL A 84 -24.13 2.04 -12.08
CA VAL A 84 -22.81 2.52 -12.48
C VAL A 84 -22.79 3.20 -13.85
N THR A 85 -23.76 2.89 -14.72
CA THR A 85 -23.83 3.54 -16.04
C THR A 85 -24.19 5.03 -15.94
N LYS A 86 -24.82 5.44 -14.82
CA LYS A 86 -25.21 6.83 -14.57
C LYS A 86 -24.03 7.74 -14.23
N TYR A 87 -22.87 7.19 -13.83
CA TYR A 87 -21.63 7.96 -13.74
C TYR A 87 -21.25 8.63 -15.07
N ALA A 88 -21.73 8.10 -16.21
CA ALA A 88 -21.48 8.66 -17.53
C ALA A 88 -22.23 9.97 -17.80
N VAL A 89 -23.33 10.23 -17.09
CA VAL A 89 -24.16 11.43 -17.27
C VAL A 89 -23.33 12.68 -17.00
N ASP A 90 -23.50 13.69 -17.85
CA ASP A 90 -22.85 14.98 -17.68
C ASP A 90 -23.70 15.89 -16.82
N THR A 91 -23.15 16.29 -15.68
CA THR A 91 -23.69 17.30 -14.79
C THR A 91 -22.92 18.61 -14.97
N PRO A 92 -23.50 19.78 -14.62
CA PRO A 92 -22.76 21.03 -14.61
C PRO A 92 -21.49 20.98 -13.75
N THR A 93 -21.55 20.29 -12.60
CA THR A 93 -20.41 20.08 -11.69
C THR A 93 -19.32 19.25 -12.36
N LYS A 94 -19.67 18.12 -12.99
CA LYS A 94 -18.70 17.26 -13.71
C LYS A 94 -18.03 17.99 -14.86
N GLN A 95 -18.78 18.80 -15.63
CA GLN A 95 -18.20 19.63 -16.69
C GLN A 95 -17.23 20.68 -16.13
N THR A 96 -17.54 21.26 -14.98
CA THR A 96 -16.66 22.21 -14.29
C THR A 96 -15.39 21.52 -13.79
N ALA A 97 -15.52 20.34 -13.18
CA ALA A 97 -14.38 19.53 -12.73
C ALA A 97 -13.41 19.22 -13.90
N ARG A 98 -13.92 18.89 -15.09
CA ARG A 98 -13.07 18.69 -16.29
C ARG A 98 -12.24 19.93 -16.64
N LYS A 99 -12.84 21.12 -16.57
CA LYS A 99 -12.13 22.39 -16.81
C LYS A 99 -11.04 22.62 -15.75
N MET A 100 -11.34 22.33 -14.48
CA MET A 100 -10.36 22.45 -13.39
C MET A 100 -9.20 21.48 -13.54
N ILE A 101 -9.45 20.23 -13.96
CA ILE A 101 -8.40 19.24 -14.26
C ILE A 101 -7.45 19.77 -15.34
N LEU A 102 -7.99 20.33 -16.43
CA LEU A 102 -7.17 20.92 -17.50
C LEU A 102 -6.39 22.14 -17.00
N MET A 103 -6.99 22.96 -16.14
CA MET A 103 -6.36 24.13 -15.56
C MET A 103 -5.14 23.76 -14.71
N VAL A 104 -5.26 22.84 -13.75
CA VAL A 104 -4.13 22.45 -12.89
C VAL A 104 -3.02 21.77 -13.70
N LYS A 105 -3.37 20.95 -14.69
CA LYS A 105 -2.39 20.37 -15.64
C LYS A 105 -1.64 21.46 -16.40
N SER A 106 -2.36 22.47 -16.90
CA SER A 106 -1.78 23.60 -17.62
C SER A 106 -0.86 24.44 -16.74
N ILE A 107 -1.25 24.73 -15.50
CA ILE A 107 -0.44 25.52 -14.56
C ILE A 107 0.86 24.78 -14.24
N ASN A 108 0.79 23.48 -13.96
CA ASN A 108 1.97 22.66 -13.67
C ASN A 108 2.92 22.54 -14.87
N ALA A 109 2.38 22.32 -16.06
CA ALA A 109 3.18 22.27 -17.27
C ALA A 109 3.90 23.60 -17.54
N ALA A 110 3.18 24.72 -17.45
CA ALA A 110 3.71 26.04 -17.80
C ALA A 110 4.71 26.60 -16.77
N ASN A 111 4.51 26.32 -15.47
CA ASN A 111 5.25 27.04 -14.41
C ASN A 111 6.16 26.14 -13.57
N PHE A 112 5.94 24.82 -13.58
CA PHE A 112 6.64 23.89 -12.68
C PHE A 112 7.35 22.75 -13.43
N GLY A 113 7.57 22.91 -14.74
CA GLY A 113 8.22 21.90 -15.57
C GLY A 113 7.44 20.57 -15.61
N GLY A 114 6.12 20.64 -15.47
CA GLY A 114 5.24 19.47 -15.38
C GLY A 114 5.19 18.81 -14.00
N LYS A 115 5.96 19.29 -13.01
CA LYS A 115 5.85 18.80 -11.62
C LYS A 115 4.50 19.18 -11.04
N GLN A 116 3.91 18.25 -10.31
CA GLN A 116 2.60 18.42 -9.70
C GLN A 116 2.70 19.24 -8.41
N ILE A 117 2.69 20.57 -8.55
CA ILE A 117 2.76 21.52 -7.43
C ILE A 117 1.37 22.09 -7.14
N VAL A 118 0.67 22.55 -8.18
CA VAL A 118 -0.70 23.05 -8.07
C VAL A 118 -1.67 21.89 -8.28
N THR A 119 -2.46 21.60 -7.24
CA THR A 119 -3.43 20.50 -7.21
C THR A 119 -4.81 21.02 -6.81
N CYS A 120 -5.84 20.18 -6.90
CA CYS A 120 -7.18 20.51 -6.36
C CYS A 120 -7.08 20.97 -4.90
N TYR A 121 -6.34 20.24 -4.05
CA TYR A 121 -6.15 20.59 -2.64
C TYR A 121 -5.47 21.95 -2.43
N SER A 122 -4.50 22.32 -3.28
CA SER A 122 -3.80 23.62 -3.16
C SER A 122 -4.75 24.82 -3.28
N CYS A 123 -5.84 24.69 -4.03
CA CYS A 123 -6.86 25.74 -4.18
C CYS A 123 -8.06 25.55 -3.25
N HIS A 124 -8.54 24.32 -3.11
CA HIS A 124 -9.79 24.02 -2.40
C HIS A 124 -9.61 23.85 -0.90
N ARG A 125 -8.49 23.26 -0.44
CA ARG A 125 -8.18 23.02 0.98
C ARG A 125 -9.35 22.38 1.76
N SER A 126 -9.93 21.32 1.20
CA SER A 126 -11.11 20.64 1.74
C SER A 126 -12.38 21.51 1.77
N GLY A 127 -12.46 22.51 0.89
CA GLY A 127 -13.65 23.32 0.64
C GLY A 127 -14.24 23.04 -0.75
N ASN A 128 -15.57 23.09 -0.86
CA ASN A 128 -16.27 22.86 -2.12
C ASN A 128 -16.01 23.92 -3.21
N ALA A 129 -15.40 25.06 -2.84
CA ALA A 129 -14.93 26.09 -3.75
C ALA A 129 -13.68 26.79 -3.20
N PRO A 130 -12.72 27.19 -4.05
CA PRO A 130 -11.55 27.96 -3.60
C PRO A 130 -11.96 29.31 -3.01
N LYS A 131 -11.32 29.72 -1.92
CA LYS A 131 -11.46 31.05 -1.34
C LYS A 131 -10.39 31.96 -1.92
N ASN A 132 -10.79 33.09 -2.50
CA ASN A 132 -9.87 34.08 -3.08
C ASN A 132 -9.74 35.36 -2.25
N ILE A 133 -10.45 35.45 -1.12
CA ILE A 133 -10.36 36.55 -0.15
C ILE A 133 -9.93 35.94 1.18
N PRO A 134 -8.87 36.46 1.84
CA PRO A 134 -8.45 35.99 3.15
C PRO A 134 -9.55 36.13 4.21
N SER A 135 -9.63 35.16 5.12
CA SER A 135 -10.52 35.22 6.28
C SER A 135 -9.81 35.87 7.46
N LEU A 136 -10.30 37.03 7.93
CA LEU A 136 -9.77 37.65 9.16
C LEU A 136 -10.01 36.78 10.39
N ALA A 137 -11.07 35.96 10.38
CA ALA A 137 -11.34 35.01 11.46
C ALA A 137 -10.30 33.88 11.52
N GLU A 138 -9.81 33.41 10.36
CA GLU A 138 -8.69 32.45 10.32
C GLU A 138 -7.38 33.15 10.70
N GLN A 139 -7.15 34.37 10.21
CA GLN A 139 -5.92 35.12 10.47
C GLN A 139 -5.70 35.44 11.96
N TYR A 140 -6.76 35.80 12.69
CA TYR A 140 -6.70 36.12 14.12
C TYR A 140 -7.21 34.98 15.02
N GLY A 141 -7.52 33.83 14.45
CA GLY A 141 -7.97 32.64 15.17
C GLY A 141 -6.80 31.84 15.74
N THR A 142 -7.13 30.77 16.47
CA THR A 142 -6.14 29.76 16.83
C THR A 142 -5.64 29.08 15.56
N PRO A 143 -4.31 29.07 15.30
CA PRO A 143 -3.77 28.33 14.17
C PRO A 143 -4.25 26.87 14.20
N PRO A 144 -4.53 26.26 13.04
CA PRO A 144 -4.80 24.84 13.01
C PRO A 144 -3.60 24.07 13.61
N PRO A 145 -3.83 22.95 14.31
CA PRO A 145 -2.75 22.09 14.75
C PRO A 145 -1.81 21.75 13.59
N GLU A 146 -0.51 21.71 13.85
CA GLU A 146 0.47 21.25 12.86
C GLU A 146 0.14 19.81 12.46
N ASP A 147 0.12 19.54 11.15
CA ASP A 147 -0.07 18.18 10.65
C ASP A 147 1.26 17.43 10.75
N PRO A 148 1.38 16.40 11.62
CA PRO A 148 2.60 15.62 11.76
C PRO A 148 3.01 14.90 10.46
N ASN A 149 2.09 14.81 9.50
CA ASN A 149 2.26 14.12 8.22
C ASN A 149 2.41 15.07 7.03
N GLU A 150 2.51 16.39 7.25
CA GLU A 150 2.72 17.35 6.16
C GLU A 150 3.98 16.99 5.36
N VAL A 151 3.94 17.00 4.03
CA VAL A 151 5.15 16.71 3.22
C VAL A 151 6.00 17.96 3.18
N GLU A 152 7.02 18.05 4.04
CA GLU A 152 7.87 19.23 4.10
C GLU A 152 8.95 19.21 3.02
N ILE A 153 9.35 20.40 2.57
CA ILE A 153 10.64 20.59 1.87
C ILE A 153 11.71 20.60 2.95
N VAL A 154 12.16 19.41 3.35
CA VAL A 154 13.16 19.25 4.41
C VAL A 154 14.48 19.90 3.98
N GLY A 155 14.99 20.84 4.80
CA GLY A 155 16.35 21.36 4.69
C GLY A 155 17.40 20.35 5.20
N GLU A 156 18.68 20.70 5.11
CA GLU A 156 19.77 19.80 5.54
C GLU A 156 19.62 19.32 7.00
N SER A 157 20.12 18.10 7.27
CA SER A 157 20.10 17.47 8.60
C SER A 157 20.64 18.41 9.67
N ARG A 158 19.88 18.61 10.75
CA ARG A 158 20.30 19.47 11.87
C ARG A 158 21.29 18.74 12.79
N PRO A 159 22.31 19.44 13.35
CA PRO A 159 23.20 18.85 14.35
C PRO A 159 22.42 18.32 15.56
N GLY A 160 22.75 17.11 16.03
CA GLY A 160 22.13 16.50 17.21
C GLY A 160 20.87 15.66 16.94
N VAL A 161 20.43 15.54 15.68
CA VAL A 161 19.36 14.61 15.30
C VAL A 161 19.96 13.23 14.97
N PRO A 162 19.39 12.12 15.46
CA PRO A 162 19.83 10.78 15.08
C PRO A 162 19.83 10.57 13.55
N SER A 163 20.80 9.79 13.06
CA SER A 163 20.75 9.35 11.66
C SER A 163 19.61 8.36 11.44
N ALA A 164 19.15 8.22 10.20
CA ALA A 164 18.13 7.22 9.86
C ALA A 164 18.56 5.82 10.28
N ASP A 165 19.84 5.46 10.07
CA ASP A 165 20.39 4.18 10.48
C ASP A 165 20.26 3.95 11.99
N GLN A 166 20.58 4.95 12.82
CA GLN A 166 20.47 4.84 14.27
C GLN A 166 19.03 4.59 14.73
N VAL A 167 18.06 5.30 14.13
CA VAL A 167 16.64 5.12 14.46
C VAL A 167 16.14 3.74 14.03
N LEU A 168 16.49 3.30 12.81
CA LEU A 168 16.09 2.00 12.27
C LEU A 168 16.76 0.84 13.03
N ASP A 169 18.04 0.96 13.41
CA ASP A 169 18.72 -0.05 14.22
C ASP A 169 18.11 -0.15 15.63
N ARG A 170 17.74 0.98 16.23
CA ARG A 170 17.00 0.99 17.50
C ARG A 170 15.67 0.26 17.36
N TYR A 171 14.92 0.52 16.29
CA TYR A 171 13.66 -0.18 16.02
C TYR A 171 13.86 -1.69 15.91
N ILE A 172 14.80 -2.15 15.07
CA ILE A 172 15.11 -3.58 14.91
C ILE A 172 15.51 -4.21 16.25
N GLN A 173 16.28 -3.51 17.07
CA GLN A 173 16.62 -3.96 18.40
C GLN A 173 15.39 -4.07 19.33
N SER A 174 14.52 -3.06 19.33
CA SER A 174 13.32 -3.01 20.17
C SER A 174 12.31 -4.11 19.85
N ILE A 175 12.21 -4.54 18.59
CA ILE A 175 11.29 -5.61 18.20
C ILE A 175 11.86 -7.02 18.35
N GLY A 176 13.09 -7.21 18.84
CA GLY A 176 13.66 -8.54 19.10
C GLY A 176 15.11 -8.73 18.62
N GLY A 177 15.70 -7.73 17.96
CA GLY A 177 17.05 -7.78 17.43
C GLY A 177 17.15 -8.46 16.07
N ALA A 178 18.15 -8.05 15.28
CA ALA A 178 18.31 -8.46 13.87
C ALA A 178 18.25 -9.98 13.66
N ALA A 179 18.87 -10.76 14.55
CA ALA A 179 18.92 -12.21 14.45
C ALA A 179 17.55 -12.90 14.67
N GLN A 180 16.66 -12.35 15.52
CA GLN A 180 15.32 -12.92 15.71
C GLN A 180 14.37 -12.45 14.62
N VAL A 181 14.42 -11.15 14.30
CA VAL A 181 13.58 -10.57 13.25
C VAL A 181 13.83 -11.25 11.90
N ALA A 182 15.09 -11.58 11.58
CA ALA A 182 15.44 -12.32 10.35
C ALA A 182 14.90 -13.76 10.29
N LYS A 183 14.49 -14.35 11.41
CA LYS A 183 13.88 -15.70 11.44
C LYS A 183 12.39 -15.66 11.14
N LEU A 184 11.74 -14.50 11.20
CA LEU A 184 10.34 -14.36 10.82
C LEU A 184 10.24 -14.39 9.29
N THR A 185 9.72 -15.50 8.76
CA THR A 185 9.63 -15.75 7.32
C THR A 185 8.20 -15.87 6.81
N SER A 186 7.26 -16.12 7.72
CA SER A 186 5.82 -16.12 7.46
C SER A 186 5.04 -15.90 8.74
N PHE A 187 3.78 -15.52 8.63
CA PHE A 187 2.82 -15.68 9.72
C PHE A 187 1.39 -15.81 9.19
N VAL A 188 0.55 -16.45 10.00
CA VAL A 188 -0.90 -16.42 9.85
C VAL A 188 -1.49 -15.76 11.08
N ALA A 189 -2.35 -14.77 10.89
CA ALA A 189 -3.03 -14.09 11.97
C ALA A 189 -4.55 -14.13 11.78
N LYS A 190 -5.26 -14.07 12.90
CA LYS A 190 -6.72 -13.95 12.93
C LYS A 190 -7.13 -12.84 13.88
N GLY A 191 -8.25 -12.21 13.61
CA GLY A 191 -8.72 -11.08 14.41
C GLY A 191 -10.11 -10.60 14.03
N THR A 192 -10.37 -9.36 14.40
CA THR A 192 -11.56 -8.59 14.05
C THR A 192 -11.14 -7.39 13.20
N TYR A 193 -11.91 -7.11 12.15
CA TYR A 193 -11.80 -5.96 11.29
C TYR A 193 -13.08 -5.14 11.37
N GLU A 194 -12.94 -3.82 11.45
CA GLU A 194 -14.03 -2.85 11.44
C GLU A 194 -13.63 -1.72 10.50
N GLY A 195 -14.45 -1.34 9.52
CA GLY A 195 -14.07 -0.26 8.63
C GLY A 195 -15.21 0.30 7.80
N PHE A 196 -14.88 1.30 6.99
CA PHE A 196 -15.85 1.95 6.10
C PHE A 196 -16.56 0.95 5.18
N ASP A 197 -15.85 -0.06 4.68
CA ASP A 197 -16.38 -1.10 3.79
C ASP A 197 -17.25 -2.15 4.49
N THR A 198 -17.21 -2.22 5.83
CA THR A 198 -18.15 -3.03 6.63
C THR A 198 -19.32 -2.21 7.19
N GLY A 199 -19.38 -0.90 6.89
CA GLY A 199 -20.31 0.01 7.56
C GLY A 199 -20.02 0.13 9.06
N GLU A 200 -18.74 0.00 9.44
CA GLU A 200 -18.25 -0.01 10.84
C GLU A 200 -18.69 -1.20 11.69
N GLU A 201 -19.40 -2.18 11.10
CA GLU A 201 -19.72 -3.43 11.79
C GLU A 201 -18.50 -4.36 11.89
N PRO A 202 -18.28 -5.04 13.04
CA PRO A 202 -17.17 -5.97 13.21
C PRO A 202 -17.30 -7.22 12.34
N ALA A 203 -16.22 -7.58 11.66
CA ALA A 203 -16.12 -8.76 10.80
C ALA A 203 -14.86 -9.58 11.13
N PRO A 204 -14.90 -10.92 11.11
CA PRO A 204 -13.70 -11.74 11.25
C PRO A 204 -12.70 -11.45 10.12
N VAL A 205 -11.41 -11.39 10.47
CA VAL A 205 -10.32 -11.21 9.49
C VAL A 205 -9.24 -12.28 9.64
N GLU A 206 -8.71 -12.70 8.50
CA GLU A 206 -7.51 -13.54 8.39
C GLU A 206 -6.42 -12.80 7.61
N VAL A 207 -5.19 -12.83 8.13
CA VAL A 207 -4.01 -12.25 7.48
C VAL A 207 -2.98 -13.34 7.25
N TYR A 208 -2.50 -13.43 6.02
CA TYR A 208 -1.46 -14.35 5.58
C TYR A 208 -0.31 -13.53 5.04
N ALA A 209 0.89 -13.69 5.62
CA ALA A 209 2.08 -12.99 5.15
C ALA A 209 3.23 -13.96 4.96
N LYS A 210 3.99 -13.79 3.88
CA LYS A 210 5.18 -14.59 3.59
C LYS A 210 6.28 -13.72 2.99
N ALA A 211 7.47 -13.82 3.58
CA ALA A 211 8.64 -13.09 3.14
C ALA A 211 9.08 -13.55 1.72
N PRO A 212 9.63 -12.64 0.91
CA PRO A 212 9.94 -11.25 1.25
C PRO A 212 8.76 -10.29 1.12
N ASN A 213 7.72 -10.64 0.34
CA ASN A 213 6.77 -9.63 -0.14
C ASN A 213 5.42 -10.20 -0.57
N GLN A 214 4.88 -11.22 0.12
CA GLN A 214 3.53 -11.72 -0.15
C GLN A 214 2.61 -11.43 1.03
N LEU A 215 1.42 -10.91 0.77
CA LEU A 215 0.44 -10.53 1.78
C LEU A 215 -0.97 -10.82 1.26
N THR A 216 -1.83 -11.38 2.10
CA THR A 216 -3.26 -11.52 1.83
C THR A 216 -4.06 -11.24 3.08
N THR A 217 -5.06 -10.38 2.95
CA THR A 217 -6.04 -10.06 3.99
C THR A 217 -7.42 -10.48 3.49
N ILE A 218 -8.12 -11.28 4.29
CA ILE A 218 -9.47 -11.76 4.01
C ILE A 218 -10.38 -11.28 5.12
N VAL A 219 -11.35 -10.43 4.79
CA VAL A 219 -12.39 -9.96 5.71
C VAL A 219 -13.70 -10.67 5.37
N HIS A 220 -14.29 -11.36 6.34
CA HIS A 220 -15.49 -12.15 6.16
C HIS A 220 -16.75 -11.32 6.46
N ILE A 221 -17.37 -10.75 5.43
CA ILE A 221 -18.60 -9.94 5.55
C ILE A 221 -19.84 -10.75 5.12
N PRO A 222 -21.05 -10.41 5.59
CA PRO A 222 -22.27 -11.16 5.27
C PRO A 222 -22.54 -11.33 3.76
N GLN A 223 -22.10 -10.35 2.96
CA GLN A 223 -22.27 -10.32 1.51
C GLN A 223 -21.29 -11.25 0.76
N GLY A 224 -20.22 -11.71 1.44
CA GLY A 224 -19.13 -12.54 0.90
C GLY A 224 -17.76 -12.01 1.34
N ASP A 225 -16.66 -12.61 0.91
CA ASP A 225 -15.35 -12.16 1.38
C ASP A 225 -14.88 -10.88 0.67
N SER A 226 -14.30 -9.94 1.44
CA SER A 226 -13.47 -8.85 0.94
C SER A 226 -12.01 -9.30 1.03
N ILE A 227 -11.34 -9.46 -0.11
CA ILE A 227 -9.99 -10.03 -0.20
C ILE A 227 -9.05 -9.02 -0.85
N ARG A 228 -7.94 -8.73 -0.18
CA ARG A 228 -6.81 -7.98 -0.72
C ARG A 228 -5.60 -8.90 -0.75
N THR A 229 -4.98 -9.06 -1.91
CA THR A 229 -3.83 -9.94 -2.11
C THR A 229 -2.74 -9.18 -2.84
N TYR A 230 -1.49 -9.37 -2.40
CA TYR A 230 -0.28 -9.05 -3.14
C TYR A 230 0.59 -10.31 -3.19
N ASP A 231 0.90 -10.78 -4.40
CA ASP A 231 1.57 -12.07 -4.61
C ASP A 231 3.10 -11.97 -4.67
N GLY A 232 3.65 -10.77 -4.45
CA GLY A 232 5.07 -10.46 -4.63
C GLY A 232 5.41 -9.79 -5.95
N ARG A 233 4.44 -9.66 -6.86
CA ARG A 233 4.57 -8.98 -8.17
C ARG A 233 3.39 -8.06 -8.43
N THR A 234 2.18 -8.60 -8.33
CA THR A 234 0.91 -7.96 -8.61
C THR A 234 0.01 -8.03 -7.38
N GLY A 235 -0.96 -7.12 -7.29
CA GLY A 235 -2.00 -7.20 -6.29
C GLY A 235 -3.41 -7.08 -6.85
N TRP A 236 -4.37 -7.56 -6.09
CA TRP A 236 -5.79 -7.53 -6.41
C TRP A 236 -6.61 -7.20 -5.18
N THR A 237 -7.71 -6.49 -5.39
CA THR A 237 -8.77 -6.31 -4.40
C THR A 237 -10.07 -6.83 -4.96
N THR A 238 -10.81 -7.58 -4.17
CA THR A 238 -12.18 -7.98 -4.47
C THR A 238 -13.03 -7.73 -3.23
N SER A 239 -14.26 -7.26 -3.42
CA SER A 239 -15.21 -7.08 -2.33
C SER A 239 -16.62 -7.27 -2.88
N THR A 240 -17.39 -8.14 -2.23
CA THR A 240 -18.81 -8.34 -2.47
C THR A 240 -19.60 -7.14 -1.95
N GLY A 241 -19.55 -6.04 -2.70
CA GLY A 241 -20.11 -4.75 -2.31
C GLY A 241 -19.61 -3.58 -3.16
N THR A 242 -18.56 -3.79 -3.96
CA THR A 242 -18.10 -2.75 -4.89
C THR A 242 -19.12 -2.46 -5.98
N LEU A 243 -19.34 -1.16 -6.26
CA LEU A 243 -20.09 -0.70 -7.44
C LEU A 243 -19.25 -0.71 -8.72
N LEU A 244 -17.96 -1.05 -8.63
CA LEU A 244 -17.11 -1.18 -9.79
C LEU A 244 -17.64 -2.30 -10.70
N PRO A 245 -17.74 -2.08 -12.02
CA PRO A 245 -18.25 -3.07 -12.96
C PRO A 245 -17.20 -4.13 -13.31
N VAL A 246 -16.27 -4.41 -12.39
CA VAL A 246 -15.18 -5.37 -12.56
C VAL A 246 -15.18 -6.35 -11.38
N PRO A 247 -15.01 -7.66 -11.64
CA PRO A 247 -15.13 -8.70 -10.60
C PRO A 247 -14.02 -8.66 -9.54
N PHE A 248 -12.90 -8.03 -9.89
CA PHE A 248 -11.75 -7.73 -9.03
C PHE A 248 -11.08 -6.47 -9.60
N LEU A 249 -10.46 -5.69 -8.73
CA LEU A 249 -9.60 -4.58 -9.10
C LEU A 249 -8.15 -5.04 -9.03
N MET A 250 -7.48 -5.14 -10.18
CA MET A 250 -6.02 -5.32 -10.20
C MET A 250 -5.36 -3.99 -9.82
N LEU A 251 -4.48 -4.03 -8.82
CA LEU A 251 -3.75 -2.86 -8.35
C LEU A 251 -2.74 -2.40 -9.40
N ALA A 252 -2.62 -1.08 -9.57
CA ALA A 252 -1.71 -0.45 -10.51
C ALA A 252 -1.01 0.75 -9.88
N GLY A 253 0.00 1.28 -10.58
CA GLY A 253 0.70 2.50 -10.20
C GLY A 253 1.16 2.51 -8.73
N GLY A 254 0.88 3.62 -8.03
CA GLY A 254 1.29 3.76 -6.64
C GLY A 254 0.51 2.89 -5.64
N ASN A 255 -0.69 2.41 -5.97
CA ASN A 255 -1.42 1.46 -5.11
C ASN A 255 -0.75 0.08 -5.12
N LEU A 256 -0.26 -0.37 -6.29
CA LEU A 256 0.57 -1.57 -6.39
C LEU A 256 1.89 -1.40 -5.62
N GLY A 257 2.54 -0.24 -5.75
CA GLY A 257 3.73 0.10 -4.99
C GLY A 257 3.49 0.13 -3.47
N GLY A 258 2.33 0.63 -3.04
CA GLY A 258 1.89 0.62 -1.65
C GLY A 258 1.66 -0.79 -1.11
N ALA A 259 0.96 -1.64 -1.86
CA ALA A 259 0.75 -3.04 -1.47
C ALA A 259 2.06 -3.83 -1.35
N LYS A 260 3.01 -3.56 -2.26
CA LYS A 260 4.38 -4.09 -2.15
C LYS A 260 5.05 -3.66 -0.85
N LEU A 261 5.03 -2.36 -0.56
CA LEU A 261 5.64 -1.80 0.64
C LEU A 261 5.02 -2.37 1.93
N ASP A 262 3.70 -2.44 1.99
CA ASP A 262 2.98 -3.00 3.14
C ASP A 262 3.37 -4.49 3.35
N ALA A 263 3.50 -5.26 2.28
CA ALA A 263 3.93 -6.67 2.34
C ALA A 263 5.41 -6.82 2.78
N GLU A 264 6.31 -5.96 2.30
CA GLU A 264 7.72 -5.96 2.69
C GLU A 264 7.90 -5.56 4.16
N LEU A 265 7.14 -4.58 4.64
CA LEU A 265 7.23 -4.09 6.02
C LEU A 265 6.58 -5.00 7.06
N CYS A 266 5.80 -6.01 6.64
CA CYS A 266 5.47 -7.14 7.51
C CYS A 266 6.72 -7.89 8.00
N PHE A 267 7.85 -7.77 7.29
CA PHE A 267 9.13 -8.42 7.59
C PHE A 267 10.26 -7.39 7.73
N PRO A 268 10.34 -6.68 8.87
CA PRO A 268 11.15 -5.47 9.00
C PRO A 268 12.67 -5.69 8.94
N ALA A 269 13.16 -6.94 8.88
CA ALA A 269 14.59 -7.24 8.75
C ALA A 269 15.27 -6.50 7.59
N GLN A 270 14.53 -6.23 6.51
CA GLN A 270 15.04 -5.56 5.31
C GLN A 270 14.59 -4.09 5.18
N ILE A 271 14.08 -3.47 6.26
CA ILE A 271 13.50 -2.12 6.21
C ILE A 271 14.44 -1.09 5.59
N LYS A 272 15.76 -1.20 5.86
CA LYS A 272 16.79 -0.30 5.32
C LYS A 272 16.99 -0.44 3.80
N GLN A 273 16.69 -1.60 3.24
CA GLN A 273 16.80 -1.93 1.82
C GLN A 273 15.49 -1.68 1.07
N THR A 274 14.35 -1.70 1.75
CA THR A 274 13.02 -1.45 1.18
C THR A 274 12.89 -0.02 0.62
N LEU A 275 13.54 0.96 1.24
CA LEU A 275 13.50 2.37 0.84
C LEU A 275 14.91 2.93 0.59
N SER A 276 15.00 3.99 -0.19
CA SER A 276 16.25 4.70 -0.50
C SER A 276 16.21 6.16 -0.06
N GLU A 277 17.33 6.89 -0.19
CA GLU A 277 17.39 8.34 0.05
C GLU A 277 16.84 8.75 1.42
N TRP A 278 17.29 8.06 2.47
CA TRP A 278 16.85 8.28 3.84
C TRP A 278 17.14 9.70 4.34
N ARG A 279 16.15 10.31 5.00
CA ARG A 279 16.21 11.65 5.57
C ARG A 279 15.72 11.64 7.02
N THR A 280 16.33 12.49 7.83
CA THR A 280 15.93 12.82 9.20
C THR A 280 16.00 14.34 9.40
N GLY A 281 15.67 14.84 10.59
CA GLY A 281 15.69 16.27 10.89
C GLY A 281 14.34 16.97 10.74
N PHE A 282 13.27 16.20 10.73
CA PHE A 282 11.90 16.71 10.78
C PHE A 282 11.63 17.49 12.08
N PRO A 283 10.64 18.40 12.10
CA PRO A 283 10.20 19.08 13.32
C PRO A 283 9.91 18.11 14.46
N THR A 284 9.97 18.59 15.70
CA THR A 284 9.54 17.79 16.86
C THR A 284 8.08 17.41 16.69
N THR A 285 7.81 16.12 16.60
CA THR A 285 6.46 15.58 16.39
C THR A 285 6.00 14.84 17.63
N VAL A 286 4.73 15.02 17.99
CA VAL A 286 4.04 14.24 19.02
C VAL A 286 2.84 13.55 18.39
N ILE A 287 2.70 12.24 18.60
CA ILE A 287 1.55 11.45 18.15
C ILE A 287 0.99 10.72 19.36
N ASP A 288 -0.28 10.92 19.69
CA ASP A 288 -0.96 10.31 20.84
C ASP A 288 -0.13 10.41 22.13
N GLU A 289 0.33 11.63 22.44
CA GLU A 289 1.18 11.97 23.60
C GLU A 289 2.59 11.34 23.60
N LYS A 290 3.00 10.67 22.51
CA LYS A 290 4.34 10.11 22.34
C LYS A 290 5.18 11.05 21.50
N GLU A 291 6.34 11.46 22.02
CA GLU A 291 7.37 12.03 21.18
C GLU A 291 7.92 10.96 20.22
N VAL A 292 8.02 11.31 18.95
CA VAL A 292 8.48 10.38 17.91
C VAL A 292 9.72 10.90 17.19
N ASP A 293 10.58 9.97 16.79
CA ASP A 293 11.61 10.21 15.77
C ASP A 293 11.00 9.91 14.40
N VAL A 294 11.06 10.89 13.50
CA VAL A 294 10.56 10.74 12.12
C VAL A 294 11.72 10.45 11.18
N VAL A 295 11.58 9.38 10.40
CA VAL A 295 12.50 9.00 9.34
C VAL A 295 11.72 8.93 8.04
N GLN A 296 12.23 9.56 6.98
CA GLN A 296 11.62 9.48 5.66
C GLN A 296 12.52 8.74 4.70
N GLY A 297 12.01 7.71 4.05
CA GLY A 297 12.63 7.06 2.90
C GLY A 297 11.89 7.42 1.61
N THR A 298 12.45 6.99 0.49
CA THR A 298 11.86 7.12 -0.85
C THR A 298 11.55 5.74 -1.39
N SER A 299 10.30 5.52 -1.82
CA SER A 299 9.83 4.27 -2.39
C SER A 299 10.41 4.03 -3.79
N ALA A 300 10.29 2.79 -4.28
CA ALA A 300 10.59 2.47 -5.68
C ALA A 300 9.78 3.30 -6.68
N ALA A 301 8.56 3.72 -6.30
CA ALA A 301 7.70 4.62 -7.06
C ALA A 301 8.08 6.10 -6.94
N LYS A 302 9.23 6.42 -6.32
CA LYS A 302 9.75 7.78 -6.11
C LYS A 302 8.81 8.68 -5.29
N THR A 303 7.99 8.07 -4.44
CA THR A 303 7.17 8.79 -3.46
C THR A 303 7.82 8.71 -2.07
N PRO A 304 7.70 9.75 -1.24
CA PRO A 304 8.18 9.66 0.13
C PRO A 304 7.41 8.60 0.92
N VAL A 305 8.04 8.05 1.95
CA VAL A 305 7.43 7.21 2.97
C VAL A 305 7.97 7.68 4.31
N LYS A 306 7.08 8.13 5.20
CA LYS A 306 7.43 8.57 6.54
C LYS A 306 7.16 7.46 7.54
N LEU A 307 8.12 7.23 8.43
CA LEU A 307 8.08 6.25 9.50
C LEU A 307 8.29 7.00 10.82
N TYR A 308 7.38 6.79 11.76
CA TYR A 308 7.36 7.48 13.05
C TYR A 308 7.61 6.46 14.14
N PHE A 309 8.72 6.64 14.86
CA PHE A 309 9.15 5.73 15.91
C PHE A 309 9.01 6.38 17.27
N ASP A 310 8.31 5.76 18.21
CA ASP A 310 8.25 6.24 19.59
C ASP A 310 9.66 6.31 20.19
N LYS A 311 10.07 7.49 20.69
CA LYS A 311 11.40 7.69 21.26
C LYS A 311 11.66 6.81 22.49
N LYS A 312 10.62 6.48 23.25
CA LYS A 312 10.75 5.71 24.50
C LYS A 312 10.93 4.22 24.23
N SER A 313 10.03 3.62 23.46
CA SER A 313 10.06 2.18 23.18
C SER A 313 10.91 1.81 21.96
N GLY A 314 11.16 2.75 21.05
CA GLY A 314 11.77 2.51 19.74
C GLY A 314 10.83 1.83 18.73
N LEU A 315 9.56 1.58 19.07
CA LEU A 315 8.60 0.91 18.20
C LEU A 315 8.06 1.84 17.11
N LEU A 316 7.80 1.30 15.92
CA LEU A 316 7.08 2.01 14.85
C LEU A 316 5.63 2.21 15.29
N VAL A 317 5.19 3.46 15.40
CA VAL A 317 3.82 3.80 15.81
C VAL A 317 2.98 4.32 14.65
N ARG A 318 3.62 4.85 13.60
CA ARG A 318 2.93 5.29 12.38
C ARG A 318 3.79 5.09 11.15
N LEU A 319 3.15 4.71 10.06
CA LEU A 319 3.67 4.78 8.70
C LEU A 319 2.76 5.68 7.88
N VAL A 320 3.33 6.57 7.06
CA VAL A 320 2.59 7.31 6.04
C VAL A 320 3.26 7.09 4.70
N ARG A 321 2.49 6.63 3.72
CA ARG A 321 2.93 6.47 2.33
C ARG A 321 2.03 7.27 1.40
N TYR A 322 2.60 7.70 0.28
CA TYR A 322 1.93 8.57 -0.66
C TYR A 322 1.83 7.90 -2.03
N THR A 323 0.65 7.97 -2.64
CA THR A 323 0.35 7.45 -3.98
C THR A 323 0.04 8.61 -4.91
N ASN A 324 0.83 8.78 -5.97
CA ASN A 324 0.52 9.76 -7.01
C ASN A 324 -0.72 9.34 -7.79
N THR A 325 -1.61 10.30 -8.01
CA THR A 325 -2.75 10.21 -8.93
C THR A 325 -2.47 11.07 -10.16
N ALA A 326 -3.42 11.15 -11.10
CA ALA A 326 -3.22 11.92 -12.33
C ALA A 326 -3.11 13.45 -12.12
N ILE A 327 -3.54 13.96 -10.96
CA ILE A 327 -3.69 15.39 -10.66
C ILE A 327 -3.41 15.74 -9.19
N GLY A 328 -2.95 14.77 -8.40
CA GLY A 328 -2.78 14.88 -6.97
C GLY A 328 -2.00 13.74 -6.36
N THR A 329 -1.95 13.71 -5.04
CA THR A 329 -1.28 12.66 -4.29
C THR A 329 -2.17 12.28 -3.12
N ASN A 330 -2.50 10.99 -3.01
CA ASN A 330 -3.27 10.45 -1.90
C ASN A 330 -2.32 9.97 -0.79
N PRO A 331 -2.49 10.44 0.45
CA PRO A 331 -1.84 9.81 1.59
C PRO A 331 -2.59 8.52 1.99
N ALA A 332 -1.83 7.55 2.50
CA ALA A 332 -2.34 6.43 3.28
C ALA A 332 -1.50 6.35 4.57
N GLN A 333 -2.18 6.29 5.71
CA GLN A 333 -1.59 6.23 7.04
C GLN A 333 -1.91 4.87 7.66
N ILE A 334 -0.94 4.28 8.34
CA ILE A 334 -1.11 3.11 9.19
C ILE A 334 -0.59 3.46 10.58
N ASP A 335 -1.47 3.43 11.58
CA ASP A 335 -1.13 3.55 12.99
C ASP A 335 -1.02 2.18 13.61
N TYR A 336 0.07 1.92 14.36
CA TYR A 336 0.34 0.64 15.00
C TYR A 336 0.29 0.78 16.52
N ALA A 337 -0.39 -0.17 17.18
CA ALA A 337 -0.48 -0.24 18.62
C ALA A 337 -0.46 -1.71 19.10
N ASP A 338 -0.48 -1.87 20.42
CA ASP A 338 -0.52 -3.16 21.11
C ASP A 338 0.53 -4.16 20.62
N TYR A 339 1.80 -3.80 20.77
CA TYR A 339 2.91 -4.68 20.40
C TYR A 339 3.05 -5.84 21.39
N ARG A 340 2.90 -7.08 20.90
CA ARG A 340 3.04 -8.30 21.70
C ARG A 340 4.17 -9.18 21.18
N ASP A 341 4.76 -9.98 22.07
CA ASP A 341 5.80 -10.94 21.69
C ASP A 341 5.19 -12.14 20.95
N VAL A 342 5.74 -12.44 19.78
CA VAL A 342 5.36 -13.57 18.94
C VAL A 342 6.65 -14.30 18.52
N GLY A 343 7.01 -15.32 19.28
CA GLY A 343 8.22 -16.11 18.99
C GLY A 343 9.51 -15.30 19.10
N GLY A 344 9.58 -14.35 20.05
CA GLY A 344 10.75 -13.49 20.26
C GLY A 344 10.82 -12.26 19.32
N VAL A 345 9.78 -12.01 18.54
CA VAL A 345 9.62 -10.79 17.74
C VAL A 345 8.39 -10.02 18.23
N LYS A 346 8.52 -8.73 18.53
CA LYS A 346 7.36 -7.88 18.86
C LYS A 346 6.62 -7.51 17.59
N MET A 347 5.35 -7.84 17.52
CA MET A 347 4.46 -7.54 16.39
C MET A 347 3.26 -6.71 16.86
N PRO A 348 2.75 -5.75 16.06
CA PRO A 348 1.55 -5.01 16.41
C PRO A 348 0.31 -5.91 16.32
N PHE A 349 -0.53 -5.91 17.37
CA PHE A 349 -1.81 -6.60 17.38
C PHE A 349 -2.98 -5.68 17.09
N HIS A 350 -2.75 -4.37 17.07
CA HIS A 350 -3.74 -3.39 16.67
C HIS A 350 -3.17 -2.48 15.58
N TRP A 351 -3.92 -2.27 14.52
CA TRP A 351 -3.62 -1.18 13.60
C TRP A 351 -4.86 -0.51 13.04
N THR A 352 -4.74 0.79 12.80
CA THR A 352 -5.69 1.58 12.03
C THR A 352 -5.07 1.92 10.69
N VAL A 353 -5.79 1.70 9.59
CA VAL A 353 -5.45 2.22 8.26
C VAL A 353 -6.40 3.37 7.93
N THR A 354 -5.88 4.54 7.58
CA THR A 354 -6.67 5.70 7.12
C THR A 354 -6.22 6.11 5.73
N TRP A 355 -7.16 6.35 4.83
CA TRP A 355 -6.91 6.80 3.46
C TRP A 355 -7.96 7.84 3.04
N THR A 356 -7.86 8.38 1.82
CA THR A 356 -8.60 9.58 1.39
C THR A 356 -10.13 9.50 1.50
N ASP A 357 -10.70 8.30 1.47
CA ASP A 357 -12.15 8.06 1.47
C ASP A 357 -12.57 6.96 2.44
N GLY A 358 -11.74 6.65 3.45
CA GLY A 358 -12.11 5.66 4.45
C GLY A 358 -11.07 5.41 5.53
N ARG A 359 -11.51 4.63 6.50
CA ARG A 359 -10.69 4.13 7.60
C ARG A 359 -11.10 2.70 7.93
N SER A 360 -10.15 1.93 8.41
CA SER A 360 -10.40 0.62 9.00
C SER A 360 -9.50 0.39 10.20
N THR A 361 -9.96 -0.45 11.12
CA THR A 361 -9.23 -0.92 12.29
C THR A 361 -9.14 -2.44 12.20
N THR A 362 -8.01 -3.00 12.62
CA THR A 362 -7.82 -4.44 12.77
C THR A 362 -7.24 -4.73 14.15
N GLU A 363 -7.90 -5.61 14.88
CA GLU A 363 -7.49 -6.14 16.18
C GLU A 363 -7.22 -7.64 16.04
N LEU A 364 -5.96 -8.04 16.19
CA LEU A 364 -5.55 -9.45 16.12
C LEU A 364 -5.82 -10.15 17.45
N SER A 365 -6.42 -11.32 17.38
CA SER A 365 -6.59 -12.23 18.52
C SER A 365 -5.48 -13.29 18.59
N SER A 366 -4.87 -13.62 17.44
CA SER A 366 -3.79 -14.61 17.38
C SER A 366 -2.85 -14.37 16.21
N VAL A 367 -1.58 -14.71 16.41
CA VAL A 367 -0.53 -14.73 15.37
C VAL A 367 0.27 -16.02 15.53
N GLN A 368 0.42 -16.76 14.43
CA GLN A 368 1.22 -17.97 14.34
C GLN A 368 2.42 -17.71 13.43
N PRO A 369 3.63 -17.51 14.00
CA PRO A 369 4.82 -17.22 13.22
C PRO A 369 5.38 -18.49 12.54
N ASN A 370 6.05 -18.30 11.40
CA ASN A 370 6.84 -19.32 10.70
C ASN A 370 6.06 -20.58 10.31
N VAL A 371 4.75 -20.46 10.09
CA VAL A 371 3.91 -21.55 9.61
C VAL A 371 4.02 -21.69 8.08
N PRO A 372 4.00 -22.92 7.53
CA PRO A 372 3.84 -23.11 6.10
C PRO A 372 2.52 -22.52 5.61
N ILE A 373 2.57 -21.77 4.50
CA ILE A 373 1.37 -21.19 3.87
C ILE A 373 1.32 -21.68 2.43
N GLU A 374 0.19 -22.27 2.06
CA GLU A 374 -0.10 -22.72 0.71
C GLU A 374 -0.03 -21.56 -0.29
N ALA A 375 0.64 -21.77 -1.43
CA ALA A 375 0.84 -20.71 -2.43
C ALA A 375 -0.48 -20.15 -2.98
N SER A 376 -1.55 -20.95 -2.96
CA SER A 376 -2.90 -20.54 -3.36
C SER A 376 -3.49 -19.43 -2.50
N ARG A 377 -3.00 -19.23 -1.26
CA ARG A 377 -3.42 -18.12 -0.40
C ARG A 377 -2.98 -16.76 -0.92
N PHE A 378 -1.94 -16.71 -1.75
CA PHE A 378 -1.43 -15.48 -2.36
C PHE A 378 -1.80 -15.36 -3.85
N ALA A 379 -2.56 -16.30 -4.38
CA ALA A 379 -3.00 -16.24 -5.77
C ALA A 379 -4.06 -15.14 -5.95
N LYS A 380 -4.25 -14.70 -7.20
CA LYS A 380 -5.36 -13.85 -7.57
C LYS A 380 -6.68 -14.42 -6.99
N PRO A 381 -7.44 -13.62 -6.23
CA PRO A 381 -8.65 -14.11 -5.60
C PRO A 381 -9.72 -14.42 -6.65
N ALA A 382 -10.62 -15.34 -6.31
CA ALA A 382 -11.80 -15.60 -7.13
C ALA A 382 -12.66 -14.32 -7.18
N PRO A 383 -13.34 -14.06 -8.31
CA PRO A 383 -14.34 -13.00 -8.42
C PRO A 383 -15.32 -13.01 -7.24
N ALA A 384 -15.56 -11.85 -6.63
CA ALA A 384 -16.67 -11.68 -5.71
C ALA A 384 -17.98 -11.99 -6.44
N THR A 385 -18.66 -13.07 -6.08
CA THR A 385 -20.01 -13.36 -6.61
C THR A 385 -21.03 -12.59 -5.79
N ARG A 386 -21.62 -11.53 -6.36
CA ARG A 386 -22.77 -10.85 -5.75
C ARG A 386 -23.91 -11.85 -5.60
N LYS A 387 -24.31 -12.19 -4.36
CA LYS A 387 -25.55 -12.94 -4.15
C LYS A 387 -26.73 -12.09 -4.64
N PRO A 388 -27.61 -12.59 -5.52
CA PRO A 388 -28.80 -11.85 -5.92
C PRO A 388 -29.71 -11.63 -4.70
N GLY A 389 -30.09 -10.37 -4.43
CA GLY A 389 -31.19 -10.06 -3.50
C GLY A 389 -30.82 -9.52 -2.11
N THR A 390 -29.60 -9.05 -1.88
CA THR A 390 -29.29 -8.22 -0.69
C THR A 390 -29.05 -6.79 -1.17
N PRO A 391 -29.73 -5.77 -0.60
CA PRO A 391 -29.66 -4.38 -1.05
C PRO A 391 -28.24 -3.86 -1.13
#